data_AF-A0A366DCM1-F1
#
_entry.id   AF-A0A366DCM1-F1
#
_cell.length_a   1.000
_cell.length_b   1.000
_cell.length_c   1.000
_cell.angle_alpha   90.00
_cell.angle_beta   90.00
_cell.angle_gamma   90.00
#
_symmetry.space_group_name_H-M   'P 1'
#
loop_
_entity.id
_entity.type
_entity.pdbx_description
1 polymer ?
#
loop_
_entity_poly.entity_id
_entity_poly.type
_entity_poly.pdbx_seq_one_letter_code
_entity_poly.pdbx_strand_id
1 'polypeptide(L)'
;MPDAPDFDDLFALPELDAPAPRDRFPEKETFSRVAYQMVHDELLLDGVSRMNLATFCTTWVDDEARRLMNESMDKNIVDKDEYPQTAELERRCVRMLAHLWHAPDPGTTLGTSTTGSSEAAMLGGLAAKFRWRKRGGSGIPNFVCGPVQVCWEK
;
A
#
# COMPACT_ATOMS: atom_id res chain seq x y z
N MET A 1 -28.94 -11.42 -18.34
CA MET A 1 -28.86 -10.00 -17.93
C MET A 1 -30.01 -9.32 -18.64
N PRO A 2 -31.06 -8.86 -17.95
CA PRO A 2 -32.05 -8.01 -18.61
C PRO A 2 -31.33 -6.73 -19.06
N ASP A 3 -31.65 -6.27 -20.25
CA ASP A 3 -31.05 -5.11 -20.91
C ASP A 3 -31.06 -3.90 -19.98
N ALA A 4 -29.87 -3.41 -19.62
CA ALA A 4 -29.73 -2.17 -18.89
C ALA A 4 -30.34 -1.06 -19.76
N PRO A 5 -31.26 -0.24 -19.24
CA PRO A 5 -31.75 0.90 -20.00
C PRO A 5 -30.56 1.78 -20.38
N ASP A 6 -30.50 2.16 -21.65
CA ASP A 6 -29.49 3.09 -22.17
C ASP A 6 -29.83 4.48 -21.63
N PHE A 7 -29.36 4.76 -20.41
CA PHE A 7 -29.48 6.07 -19.80
C PHE A 7 -28.33 6.92 -20.34
N ASP A 8 -28.61 7.66 -21.41
CA ASP A 8 -27.68 8.62 -22.01
C ASP A 8 -27.21 9.70 -21.00
N ASP A 9 -28.00 9.97 -19.95
CA ASP A 9 -27.67 10.94 -18.91
C ASP A 9 -27.58 10.30 -17.52
N LEU A 10 -26.33 10.06 -17.07
CA LEU A 10 -26.01 9.52 -15.75
C LEU A 10 -26.54 10.42 -14.61
N PHE A 11 -26.48 11.75 -14.78
CA PHE A 11 -26.82 12.72 -13.74
C PHE A 11 -28.33 12.95 -13.60
N ALA A 12 -29.13 12.43 -14.53
CA ALA A 12 -30.59 12.42 -14.43
C ALA A 12 -31.13 11.22 -13.63
N LEU A 13 -30.26 10.32 -13.15
CA LEU A 13 -30.67 9.15 -12.39
C LEU A 13 -31.06 9.51 -10.94
N PRO A 14 -32.23 9.05 -10.44
CA PRO A 14 -32.69 9.36 -9.08
C PRO A 14 -31.72 8.94 -7.98
N GLU A 15 -30.87 7.95 -8.24
CA GLU A 15 -29.85 7.49 -7.30
C GLU A 15 -28.79 8.55 -7.00
N LEU A 16 -28.56 9.53 -7.89
CA LEU A 16 -27.67 10.67 -7.66
C LEU A 16 -28.35 11.87 -6.97
N ASP A 17 -29.68 11.87 -6.85
CA ASP A 17 -30.41 12.90 -6.09
C ASP A 17 -30.28 12.70 -4.57
N ALA A 18 -29.79 11.55 -4.13
CA ALA A 18 -29.58 11.20 -2.74
C ALA A 18 -28.08 11.19 -2.37
N PRO A 19 -27.72 11.56 -1.14
CA PRO A 19 -26.34 11.45 -0.68
C PRO A 19 -25.89 9.98 -0.64
N ALA A 20 -24.58 9.75 -0.85
CA ALA A 20 -24.00 8.42 -0.73
C ALA A 20 -24.24 7.82 0.68
N PRO A 21 -24.46 6.50 0.79
CA PRO A 21 -24.62 5.83 2.09
C PRO A 21 -23.40 6.02 3.01
N ARG A 22 -23.63 6.35 4.29
CA ARG A 22 -22.55 6.66 5.26
C ARG A 22 -22.46 5.69 6.42
N ASP A 23 -23.60 5.38 7.05
CA ASP A 23 -23.60 4.73 8.37
C ASP A 23 -24.08 3.27 8.36
N ARG A 24 -24.60 2.78 7.22
CA ARG A 24 -25.18 1.45 7.08
C ARG A 24 -24.85 0.85 5.73
N PHE A 25 -24.81 -0.49 5.70
CA PHE A 25 -24.69 -1.23 4.44
C PHE A 25 -25.94 -0.98 3.56
N PRO A 26 -25.79 -0.64 2.26
CA PRO A 26 -26.93 -0.38 1.39
C PRO A 26 -27.82 -1.62 1.25
N GLU A 27 -29.15 -1.46 1.37
CA GLU A 27 -30.11 -2.56 1.23
C GLU A 27 -30.37 -2.96 -0.23
N LYS A 28 -30.03 -2.09 -1.18
CA LYS A 28 -30.28 -2.26 -2.61
C LYS A 28 -28.98 -2.06 -3.39
N GLU A 29 -28.89 -2.76 -4.52
CA GLU A 29 -27.82 -2.56 -5.49
C GLU A 29 -27.94 -1.20 -6.18
N THR A 30 -26.85 -0.73 -6.74
CA THR A 30 -26.77 0.52 -7.51
C THR A 30 -25.94 0.27 -8.76
N PHE A 31 -26.26 0.95 -9.86
CA PHE A 31 -25.49 0.83 -11.09
C PHE A 31 -24.03 1.23 -10.85
N SER A 32 -23.09 0.46 -11.41
CA SER A 32 -21.66 0.66 -11.20
C SER A 32 -21.17 2.06 -11.60
N ARG A 33 -21.75 2.66 -12.66
CA ARG A 33 -21.43 4.03 -13.09
C ARG A 33 -21.88 5.08 -12.08
N VAL A 34 -23.04 4.90 -11.46
CA VAL A 34 -23.55 5.79 -10.40
C VAL A 34 -22.66 5.68 -9.17
N ALA A 35 -22.37 4.45 -8.72
CA ALA A 35 -21.50 4.22 -7.57
C ALA A 35 -20.10 4.82 -7.79
N TYR A 36 -19.54 4.67 -9.00
CA TYR A 36 -18.28 5.31 -9.38
C TYR A 36 -18.37 6.83 -9.28
N GLN A 37 -19.40 7.45 -9.87
CA GLN A 37 -19.55 8.90 -9.91
C GLN A 37 -19.71 9.50 -8.50
N MET A 38 -20.49 8.86 -7.63
CA MET A 38 -20.64 9.27 -6.23
C MET A 38 -19.29 9.33 -5.51
N VAL A 39 -18.50 8.25 -5.59
CA VAL A 39 -17.18 8.19 -4.94
C VAL A 39 -16.21 9.15 -5.61
N HIS A 40 -16.23 9.25 -6.95
CA HIS A 40 -15.37 10.14 -7.70
C HIS A 40 -15.57 11.61 -7.32
N ASP A 41 -16.82 12.06 -7.20
CA ASP A 41 -17.15 13.44 -6.86
C ASP A 41 -16.83 13.77 -5.41
N GLU A 42 -17.00 12.83 -4.47
CA GLU A 42 -16.55 13.01 -3.09
C GLU A 42 -15.03 13.19 -3.00
N LEU A 43 -14.25 12.46 -3.82
CA LEU A 43 -12.79 12.57 -3.88
C LEU A 43 -12.31 13.91 -4.48
N LEU A 44 -13.17 14.69 -5.15
CA LEU A 44 -12.81 16.04 -5.61
C LEU A 44 -12.59 17.03 -4.45
N LEU A 45 -13.07 16.69 -3.26
CA LEU A 45 -12.83 17.48 -2.05
C LEU A 45 -11.43 17.28 -1.46
N ASP A 46 -10.70 16.24 -1.91
CA ASP A 46 -9.30 16.07 -1.54
C ASP A 46 -8.42 17.16 -2.17
N GLY A 47 -7.36 17.53 -1.46
CA GLY A 47 -6.35 18.44 -2.01
C GLY A 47 -5.62 17.81 -3.20
N VAL A 48 -5.20 18.63 -4.16
CA VAL A 48 -4.38 18.18 -5.29
C VAL A 48 -3.04 17.65 -4.75
N SER A 49 -2.79 16.35 -4.90
CA SER A 49 -1.62 15.67 -4.30
C SER A 49 -0.28 16.28 -4.73
N ARG A 50 -0.16 16.78 -5.96
CA ARG A 50 1.04 17.48 -6.46
C ARG A 50 1.31 18.82 -5.78
N MET A 51 0.30 19.40 -5.13
CA MET A 51 0.42 20.64 -4.34
C MET A 51 0.65 20.37 -2.85
N ASN A 52 0.64 19.11 -2.42
CA ASN A 52 0.94 18.75 -1.04
C ASN A 52 2.46 18.77 -0.80
N LEU A 53 2.94 19.84 -0.16
CA LEU A 53 4.35 20.02 0.20
C LEU A 53 4.72 19.47 1.59
N ALA A 54 3.76 18.87 2.30
CA ALA A 54 3.97 18.32 3.65
C ALA A 54 4.29 16.82 3.64
N THR A 55 3.91 16.10 2.58
CA THR A 55 4.14 14.66 2.48
C THR A 55 5.53 14.32 1.96
N PHE A 56 6.08 13.22 2.44
CA PHE A 56 7.29 12.59 1.89
C PHE A 56 6.97 11.53 0.84
N CYS A 57 5.69 11.15 0.66
CA CYS A 57 5.30 10.15 -0.31
C CYS A 57 5.34 10.71 -1.74
N THR A 58 5.76 9.88 -2.69
CA THR A 58 5.76 10.21 -4.11
C THR A 58 4.34 10.44 -4.62
N THR A 59 4.09 11.58 -5.27
CA THR A 59 2.77 11.98 -5.82
C THR A 59 2.73 12.02 -7.35
N TRP A 60 3.81 11.61 -8.02
CA TRP A 60 3.91 11.52 -9.47
C TRP A 60 4.79 10.34 -9.90
N VAL A 61 4.38 9.65 -10.96
CA VAL A 61 5.13 8.58 -11.63
C VAL A 61 4.90 8.70 -13.14
N ASP A 62 5.80 8.15 -13.95
CA ASP A 62 5.66 8.10 -15.41
C ASP A 62 4.58 7.12 -15.88
N ASP A 63 4.28 7.16 -17.19
CA ASP A 63 3.19 6.39 -17.79
C ASP A 63 3.51 4.89 -17.83
N GLU A 64 4.78 4.52 -18.03
CA GLU A 64 5.26 3.16 -18.02
C GLU A 64 5.09 2.50 -16.65
N ALA A 65 5.44 3.19 -15.56
CA ALA A 65 5.23 2.72 -14.20
C ALA A 65 3.73 2.60 -13.87
N ARG A 66 2.92 3.58 -14.28
CA ARG A 66 1.45 3.50 -14.11
C ARG A 66 0.87 2.29 -14.82
N ARG A 67 1.31 2.02 -16.04
CA ARG A 67 0.88 0.86 -16.82
C ARG A 67 1.26 -0.45 -16.12
N LEU A 68 2.50 -0.59 -15.66
CA LEU A 68 2.94 -1.79 -14.94
C LEU A 68 2.16 -2.04 -13.63
N MET A 69 1.82 -0.98 -12.90
CA MET A 69 0.98 -1.07 -11.70
C MET A 69 -0.43 -1.60 -12.06
N ASN A 70 -1.06 -1.06 -13.10
CA ASN A 70 -2.37 -1.54 -13.56
C ASN A 70 -2.32 -3.00 -14.06
N GLU A 71 -1.29 -3.38 -14.81
CA GLU A 71 -1.06 -4.76 -15.29
C GLU A 71 -0.71 -5.76 -14.17
N SER A 72 -0.53 -5.29 -12.94
CA SER A 72 -0.16 -6.13 -11.79
C SER A 72 -1.14 -6.02 -10.63
N MET A 73 -2.27 -5.35 -10.82
CA MET A 73 -3.27 -5.09 -9.77
C MET A 73 -3.87 -6.38 -9.19
N ASP A 74 -3.91 -7.46 -9.97
CA ASP A 74 -4.44 -8.78 -9.63
C ASP A 74 -3.38 -9.76 -9.10
N LYS A 75 -2.10 -9.35 -9.03
CA LYS A 75 -0.99 -10.23 -8.60
C LYS A 75 -0.78 -10.15 -7.10
N ASN A 76 -0.82 -11.30 -6.43
CA ASN A 76 -0.58 -11.40 -5.00
C ASN A 76 0.92 -11.61 -4.70
N ILE A 77 1.59 -10.63 -4.10
CA ILE A 77 3.03 -10.72 -3.78
C ILE A 77 3.39 -11.83 -2.78
N VAL A 78 2.43 -12.28 -1.96
CA VAL A 78 2.66 -13.35 -0.99
C VAL A 78 2.64 -14.74 -1.66
N ASP A 79 1.92 -14.88 -2.77
CA ASP A 79 1.81 -16.14 -3.51
C ASP A 79 2.99 -16.31 -4.48
N LYS A 80 4.13 -16.74 -3.92
CA LYS A 80 5.39 -16.86 -4.66
C LYS A 80 5.42 -18.05 -5.62
N ASP A 81 4.51 -19.01 -5.45
CA ASP A 81 4.41 -20.18 -6.31
C ASP A 81 3.63 -19.86 -7.58
N GLU A 82 2.53 -19.10 -7.46
CA GLU A 82 1.74 -18.64 -8.62
C GLU A 82 2.44 -17.49 -9.38
N TYR A 83 3.13 -16.59 -8.66
CA TYR A 83 3.81 -15.43 -9.24
C TYR A 83 5.34 -15.45 -9.06
N PRO A 84 6.06 -16.47 -9.57
CA PRO A 84 7.49 -16.64 -9.32
C PRO A 84 8.34 -15.51 -9.91
N GLN A 85 7.88 -14.88 -11.00
CA GLN A 85 8.59 -13.75 -11.61
C GLN A 85 8.44 -12.47 -10.76
N THR A 86 7.28 -12.25 -10.13
CA THR A 86 7.08 -11.16 -9.17
C THR A 86 7.99 -11.35 -7.96
N ALA A 87 8.05 -12.58 -7.42
CA ALA A 87 8.95 -12.92 -6.33
C ALA A 87 10.44 -12.73 -6.71
N GLU A 88 10.83 -13.05 -7.95
CA GLU A 88 12.19 -12.82 -8.41
C GLU A 88 12.52 -11.33 -8.57
N LEU A 89 11.58 -10.50 -9.04
CA LEU A 89 11.75 -9.05 -9.07
C LEU A 89 11.93 -8.47 -7.65
N GLU A 90 11.17 -8.95 -6.66
CA GLU A 90 11.38 -8.59 -5.25
C GLU A 90 12.82 -8.94 -4.81
N ARG A 91 13.29 -10.16 -5.07
CA ARG A 91 14.67 -10.58 -4.72
C ARG A 91 15.72 -9.71 -5.39
N ARG A 92 15.52 -9.31 -6.65
CA ARG A 92 16.43 -8.39 -7.36
C ARG A 92 16.47 -7.03 -6.67
N CYS A 93 15.31 -6.47 -6.31
CA CYS A 93 15.24 -5.21 -5.56
C CYS A 93 16.00 -5.30 -4.23
N VAL A 94 15.82 -6.39 -3.47
CA VAL A 94 16.58 -6.63 -2.23
C VAL A 94 18.08 -6.67 -2.49
N ARG A 95 18.56 -7.41 -3.51
CA ARG A 95 19.99 -7.46 -3.86
C ARG A 95 20.54 -6.11 -4.28
N MET A 96 19.79 -5.35 -5.08
CA MET A 96 20.18 -4.00 -5.51
C MET A 96 20.28 -3.04 -4.33
N LEU A 97 19.32 -3.06 -3.40
CA LEU A 97 19.35 -2.25 -2.18
C LEU A 97 20.47 -2.68 -1.23
N ALA A 98 20.70 -3.98 -1.06
CA ALA A 98 21.80 -4.51 -0.27
C ALA A 98 23.16 -4.05 -0.80
N HIS A 99 23.34 -4.10 -2.13
CA HIS A 99 24.54 -3.58 -2.78
C HIS A 99 24.68 -2.06 -2.59
N LEU A 100 23.58 -1.31 -2.78
CA LEU A 100 23.55 0.14 -2.58
C LEU A 100 23.94 0.54 -1.16
N TRP A 101 23.57 -0.25 -0.15
CA TRP A 101 23.92 -0.05 1.25
C TRP A 101 25.22 -0.75 1.68
N HIS A 102 26.04 -1.19 0.73
CA HIS A 102 27.34 -1.82 0.98
C HIS A 102 27.28 -3.01 1.96
N ALA A 103 26.24 -3.84 1.83
CA ALA A 103 26.18 -5.09 2.59
C ALA A 103 27.43 -5.96 2.30
N PRO A 104 27.99 -6.67 3.31
CA PRO A 104 29.23 -7.46 3.11
C PRO A 104 29.13 -8.53 2.02
N ASP A 105 27.96 -9.12 1.85
CA ASP A 105 27.65 -10.04 0.74
C ASP A 105 26.24 -9.74 0.21
N PRO A 106 26.11 -8.85 -0.80
CA PRO A 106 24.81 -8.49 -1.38
C PRO A 106 24.11 -9.68 -2.05
N GLY A 107 24.84 -10.71 -2.47
CA GLY A 107 24.29 -11.88 -3.14
C GLY A 107 23.52 -12.81 -2.20
N THR A 108 23.91 -12.85 -0.92
CA THR A 108 23.28 -13.69 0.11
C THR A 108 22.56 -12.88 1.20
N THR A 109 22.52 -11.55 1.08
CA THR A 109 21.82 -10.68 2.03
C THR A 109 20.34 -11.03 2.10
N LEU A 110 19.85 -11.28 3.32
CA LEU A 110 18.44 -11.52 3.58
C LEU A 110 17.70 -10.18 3.73
N GLY A 111 16.59 -10.04 3.00
CA GLY A 111 15.71 -8.90 3.04
C GLY A 111 14.36 -9.22 2.41
N THR A 112 13.39 -8.34 2.55
CA THR A 112 12.02 -8.51 2.04
C THR A 112 11.41 -7.15 1.71
N SER A 113 10.46 -7.12 0.78
CA SER A 113 9.55 -5.98 0.67
C SER A 113 8.63 -5.91 1.88
N THR A 114 8.13 -4.71 2.16
CA THR A 114 7.13 -4.42 3.21
C THR A 114 6.18 -3.36 2.66
N THR A 115 4.99 -3.22 3.23
CA THR A 115 4.05 -2.16 2.81
C THR A 115 4.61 -0.75 3.10
N GLY A 116 5.51 -0.63 4.08
CA GLY A 116 6.23 0.61 4.36
C GLY A 116 7.16 0.49 5.55
N SER A 117 7.91 1.57 5.84
CA SER A 117 8.95 1.56 6.88
C SER A 117 8.46 1.22 8.29
N SER A 118 7.16 1.38 8.59
CA SER A 118 6.60 0.95 9.89
C SER A 118 6.74 -0.57 10.09
N GLU A 119 6.34 -1.36 9.10
CA GLU A 119 6.48 -2.83 9.16
C GLU A 119 7.95 -3.24 9.17
N ALA A 120 8.78 -2.62 8.32
CA ALA A 120 10.21 -2.88 8.30
C ALA A 120 10.89 -2.58 9.66
N ALA A 121 10.52 -1.47 10.32
CA ALA A 121 11.03 -1.11 11.64
C ALA A 121 10.62 -2.13 12.71
N MET A 122 9.36 -2.57 12.71
CA MET A 122 8.86 -3.60 13.63
C MET A 122 9.58 -4.93 13.42
N LEU A 123 9.78 -5.37 12.17
CA LEU A 123 10.53 -6.60 11.86
C LEU A 123 12.00 -6.48 12.31
N GLY A 124 12.64 -5.34 12.04
CA GLY A 124 14.00 -5.06 12.51
C GLY A 124 14.11 -5.05 14.04
N GLY A 125 13.12 -4.46 14.71
CA GLY A 125 13.01 -4.41 16.17
C GLY A 125 12.78 -5.80 16.79
N LEU A 126 11.90 -6.60 16.21
CA LEU A 126 11.70 -8.00 16.58
C LEU A 126 13.00 -8.79 16.42
N ALA A 127 13.68 -8.67 15.27
CA ALA A 127 14.95 -9.34 15.05
C ALA A 127 16.00 -8.92 16.10
N ALA A 128 16.09 -7.63 16.45
CA ALA A 128 16.97 -7.15 17.52
C ALA A 128 16.61 -7.73 18.90
N LYS A 129 15.32 -7.72 19.27
CA LYS A 129 14.82 -8.28 20.52
C LYS A 129 15.14 -9.77 20.66
N PHE A 130 14.90 -10.55 19.61
CA PHE A 130 15.19 -11.99 19.61
C PHE A 130 16.70 -12.27 19.63
N ARG A 131 17.54 -11.47 18.95
CA ARG A 131 19.01 -11.55 19.08
C ARG A 131 19.48 -11.24 20.49
N TRP A 132 18.92 -10.22 21.15
CA TRP A 132 19.24 -9.86 22.53
C TRP A 132 18.88 -11.00 23.50
N ARG A 133 17.68 -11.59 23.39
CA ARG A 133 17.28 -12.75 24.18
C ARG A 133 18.23 -13.94 23.99
N LYS A 134 18.60 -14.25 22.74
CA LYS A 134 19.54 -15.35 22.43
C LYS A 134 20.92 -15.13 23.06
N ARG A 135 21.30 -13.88 23.33
CA ARG A 135 22.56 -13.51 24.00
C ARG A 135 22.46 -13.46 25.53
N GLY A 136 21.38 -13.98 26.13
CA GLY A 136 21.19 -14.03 27.58
C GLY A 136 20.48 -12.81 28.17
N GLY A 137 19.91 -11.94 27.34
CA GLY A 137 19.09 -10.82 27.80
C GLY A 137 17.85 -11.29 28.58
N SER A 138 17.66 -10.76 29.79
CA SER A 138 16.52 -11.06 30.66
C SER A 138 15.75 -9.79 31.04
N GLY A 139 14.49 -9.95 31.47
CA GLY A 139 13.62 -8.83 31.86
C GLY A 139 12.98 -8.09 30.68
N ILE A 140 12.66 -6.81 30.91
CA ILE A 140 12.00 -5.94 29.93
C ILE A 140 13.09 -5.24 29.09
N PRO A 141 13.20 -5.53 27.78
CA PRO A 141 14.17 -4.85 26.91
C PRO A 141 13.78 -3.38 26.71
N ASN A 142 14.76 -2.56 26.38
CA ASN A 142 14.57 -1.15 26.01
C ASN A 142 15.26 -0.84 24.66
N PHE A 143 14.81 0.25 24.02
CA PHE A 143 15.44 0.85 22.84
C PHE A 143 15.90 2.26 23.21
N VAL A 144 17.14 2.60 22.87
CA VAL A 144 17.65 3.96 22.98
C VAL A 144 17.58 4.60 21.59
N CYS A 145 16.88 5.72 21.47
CA CYS A 145 16.67 6.41 20.20
C CYS A 145 16.62 7.94 20.40
N GLY A 146 16.75 8.68 19.30
CA GLY A 146 16.57 10.14 19.27
C GLY A 146 15.11 10.54 19.05
N PRO A 147 14.84 11.67 18.37
CA PRO A 147 13.48 12.01 17.96
C PRO A 147 13.03 11.06 16.84
N VAL A 148 12.17 10.11 17.18
CA VAL A 148 11.71 9.05 16.28
C VAL A 148 10.34 9.34 15.69
N GLN A 149 10.03 8.69 14.56
CA GLN A 149 8.69 8.66 14.00
C GLN A 149 7.79 7.73 14.82
N VAL A 150 6.47 7.99 14.84
CA VAL A 150 5.48 7.27 15.66
C VAL A 150 5.46 5.75 15.49
N CYS A 151 6.03 5.19 14.41
CA CYS A 151 6.11 3.75 14.20
C CYS A 151 6.88 3.01 15.30
N TRP A 152 7.76 3.70 16.03
CA TRP A 152 8.51 3.13 17.15
C TRP A 152 7.72 3.13 18.47
N GLU A 153 6.59 3.82 18.53
CA GLU A 153 5.68 3.85 19.69
C GLU A 153 4.50 2.87 19.56
N LYS A 154 4.30 2.29 18.36
CA LYS A 154 3.28 1.28 18.07
C LYS A 154 3.64 -0.09 18.64
#